data_AF-A0A5J5GLC1-F1
#
_entry.id   AF-A0A5J5GLC1-F1
#
_cell.length_a   1.000
_cell.length_b   1.000
_cell.length_c   1.000
_cell.angle_alpha   90.00
_cell.angle_beta   90.00
_cell.angle_gamma   90.00
#
_symmetry.space_group_name_H-M   'P 1'
#
loop_
_entity.id
_entity.type
_entity.pdbx_description
1 polymer ?
#
loop_
_entity_poly.entity_id
_entity_poly.type
_entity_poly.pdbx_seq_one_letter_code
_entity_poly.pdbx_strand_id
1 'polypeptide(L)'
;MDRLSIILTFFTGAVLTGGLAILALSLGWYSWWALGGAAAIGFLLSWPAAYPISRRIKRQDPFWDETRVDEVDGVLPDPTHREV
;
A
#
# COMPACT_ATOMS: atom_id res chain seq x y z
N MET A 1 6.90 0.40 -10.24
CA MET A 1 6.03 0.79 -9.11
C MET A 1 5.09 1.83 -9.65
N ASP A 2 3.80 1.58 -9.50
CA ASP A 2 2.76 2.43 -10.07
C ASP A 2 2.35 3.46 -9.02
N ARG A 3 1.83 4.63 -9.41
CA ARG A 3 1.46 5.70 -8.46
C ARG A 3 0.54 5.20 -7.34
N LEU A 4 -0.43 4.36 -7.71
CA LEU A 4 -1.33 3.67 -6.77
C LEU A 4 -0.56 2.79 -5.76
N SER A 5 0.48 2.08 -6.20
CA SER A 5 1.27 1.20 -5.32
C SER A 5 2.06 1.98 -4.25
N ILE A 6 2.50 3.21 -4.55
CA ILE A 6 3.20 4.08 -3.59
C ILE A 6 2.24 4.48 -2.46
N ILE A 7 1.04 4.94 -2.83
CA ILE A 7 0.00 5.31 -1.85
C ILE A 7 -0.40 4.10 -1.01
N LEU A 8 -0.64 2.95 -1.66
CA LEU A 8 -0.96 1.70 -0.97
C LEU A 8 0.13 1.24 -0.01
N THR A 9 1.41 1.56 -0.27
CA THR A 9 2.52 1.15 0.60
C THR A 9 2.38 1.73 2.01
N PHE A 10 1.91 2.98 2.14
CA PHE A 10 1.69 3.59 3.46
C PHE A 10 0.56 2.90 4.24
N PHE A 11 -0.59 2.68 3.60
CA PHE A 11 -1.71 1.99 4.24
C PHE A 11 -1.38 0.53 4.57
N THR A 12 -0.76 -0.18 3.62
CA THR A 12 -0.35 -1.58 3.80
C THR A 12 0.70 -1.69 4.92
N GLY A 13 1.65 -0.77 4.98
CA GLY A 13 2.65 -0.71 6.05
C GLY A 13 2.04 -0.45 7.43
N ALA A 14 1.08 0.47 7.53
CA ALA A 14 0.38 0.76 8.78
C ALA A 14 -0.43 -0.46 9.26
N VAL A 15 -1.18 -1.11 8.36
CA VAL A 15 -1.97 -2.32 8.67
C VAL A 15 -1.06 -3.48 9.08
N LEU A 16 0.02 -3.74 8.36
CA LEU A 16 0.95 -4.82 8.69
C LEU A 16 1.65 -4.57 10.02
N THR A 17 2.14 -3.35 10.25
CA THR A 17 2.81 -2.98 11.50
C THR A 17 1.88 -3.09 12.69
N GLY A 18 0.68 -2.49 12.59
CA GLY A 18 -0.33 -2.55 13.64
C GLY A 18 -0.81 -3.97 13.89
N GLY A 19 -1.07 -4.75 12.83
CA GLY A 19 -1.48 -6.15 12.93
C GLY A 19 -0.44 -7.03 13.61
N LEU A 20 0.84 -6.90 13.23
CA LEU A 20 1.95 -7.62 13.87
C LEU A 20 2.14 -7.21 15.33
N ALA A 21 1.99 -5.92 15.65
CA ALA A 21 2.05 -5.45 17.03
C ALA A 21 0.91 -6.03 17.87
N ILE A 22 -0.32 -6.01 17.35
CA ILE A 22 -1.48 -6.62 18.02
C ILE A 22 -1.23 -8.11 18.25
N LEU A 23 -0.77 -8.85 17.22
CA LEU A 23 -0.45 -10.27 17.34
C LEU A 23 0.61 -10.53 18.42
N ALA A 24 1.69 -9.76 18.44
CA ALA A 24 2.74 -9.89 19.46
C ALA A 24 2.19 -9.67 20.87
N LEU A 25 1.37 -8.63 21.06
CA LEU A 25 0.75 -8.34 22.35
C LEU A 25 -0.29 -9.40 22.74
N SER A 26 -1.06 -9.94 21.78
CA SER A 26 -2.00 -11.04 22.00
C SER A 26 -1.31 -12.35 22.40
N LEU A 27 -0.07 -12.57 21.94
CA LEU A 27 0.78 -13.69 22.38
C LEU A 27 1.45 -13.44 23.74
N GLY A 28 1.17 -12.30 24.39
CA GLY A 28 1.73 -11.93 25.69
C GLY A 28 3.15 -11.32 25.60
N TRP A 29 3.61 -10.96 24.40
CA TRP A 29 4.94 -10.36 24.21
C TRP A 29 4.87 -8.84 24.37
N TYR A 30 5.08 -8.38 25.60
CA TYR A 30 5.04 -6.96 25.97
C TYR A 30 6.40 -6.25 25.91
N SER A 31 7.39 -6.85 25.24
CA SER A 31 8.74 -6.27 25.19
C SER A 31 8.86 -5.20 24.10
N TRP A 32 9.73 -4.21 24.33
CA TRP A 32 10.07 -3.22 23.31
C TRP A 32 10.69 -3.86 22.06
N TRP A 33 11.37 -4.99 22.20
CA TRP A 33 11.91 -5.76 21.09
C TRP A 33 10.81 -6.38 20.22
N ALA A 34 9.72 -6.86 20.82
CA ALA A 34 8.60 -7.40 20.07
C ALA A 34 7.90 -6.32 19.24
N LEU A 35 7.67 -5.14 19.84
CA LEU A 35 7.09 -3.98 19.15
C LEU A 35 8.03 -3.43 18.06
N GLY A 36 9.32 -3.28 18.37
CA GLY A 36 10.32 -2.84 17.40
C GLY A 36 10.50 -3.82 16.24
N GLY A 37 10.48 -5.13 16.53
CA GLY A 37 10.52 -6.19 15.53
C GLY A 37 9.28 -6.19 14.65
N ALA A 38 8.08 -6.05 15.22
CA ALA A 38 6.84 -5.93 14.47
C ALA A 38 6.84 -4.71 13.54
N ALA A 39 7.34 -3.56 14.00
CA ALA A 39 7.49 -2.37 13.17
C ALA A 39 8.50 -2.55 12.04
N ALA A 40 9.67 -3.14 12.33
CA ALA A 40 10.69 -3.39 11.33
C ALA A 40 10.19 -4.37 10.25
N ILE A 41 9.54 -5.46 10.66
CA ILE A 41 8.97 -6.45 9.74
C ILE A 41 7.82 -5.83 8.93
N GLY A 42 6.91 -5.11 9.57
CA GLY A 42 5.79 -4.44 8.90
C GLY A 42 6.26 -3.42 7.86
N PHE A 43 7.31 -2.66 8.16
CA PHE A 43 7.92 -1.72 7.22
C PHE A 43 8.59 -2.44 6.05
N LEU A 44 9.40 -3.46 6.31
CA LEU A 44 10.07 -4.23 5.26
C LEU A 44 9.09 -4.96 4.33
N LEU A 45 7.96 -5.45 4.88
CA LEU A 45 6.94 -6.15 4.12
C LEU A 45 5.93 -5.22 3.44
N SER A 46 5.91 -3.93 3.77
CA SER A 46 4.96 -2.97 3.21
C SER A 46 5.03 -2.89 1.68
N TRP A 47 6.23 -2.72 1.12
CA TRP A 47 6.47 -2.64 -0.31
C TRP A 47 6.12 -3.95 -1.04
N PRO A 48 6.67 -5.13 -0.66
CA PRO A 48 6.36 -6.38 -1.37
C PRO A 48 4.90 -6.80 -1.24
N ALA A 49 4.18 -6.33 -0.21
CA ALA A 49 2.74 -6.54 -0.10
C ALA A 49 1.93 -5.56 -0.97
N ALA A 50 2.31 -4.29 -1.03
CA ALA A 50 1.55 -3.26 -1.75
C ALA A 50 1.56 -3.44 -3.28
N TYR A 51 2.68 -3.91 -3.85
CA TYR A 51 2.81 -4.12 -5.30
C TYR A 51 1.82 -5.16 -5.89
N PRO A 52 1.68 -6.39 -5.35
CA PRO A 52 0.70 -7.33 -5.85
C PRO A 52 -0.74 -6.89 -5.57
N ILE A 53 -0.98 -6.15 -4.48
CA ILE A 53 -2.31 -5.58 -4.18
C ILE A 53 -2.69 -4.56 -5.26
N SER A 54 -1.79 -3.64 -5.63
CA SER A 54 -2.07 -2.67 -6.69
C SER A 54 -2.37 -3.35 -8.01
N ARG A 55 -1.62 -4.40 -8.35
CA ARG A 55 -1.83 -5.15 -9.60
C ARG A 55 -3.13 -5.95 -9.59
N ARG A 56 -3.57 -6.45 -8.43
CA ARG A 56 -4.89 -7.10 -8.30
C ARG A 56 -6.03 -6.11 -8.44
N ILE A 57 -5.94 -4.94 -7.80
CA ILE A 57 -6.96 -3.89 -7.89
C ILE A 57 -7.16 -3.49 -9.35
N LYS A 58 -6.07 -3.18 -10.06
CA LYS A 58 -6.13 -2.81 -11.49
C LYS A 58 -6.74 -3.90 -12.36
N ARG A 59 -6.44 -5.17 -12.10
CA ARG A 59 -6.98 -6.31 -12.88
C ARG A 59 -8.47 -6.55 -12.61
N GLN A 60 -8.96 -6.18 -11.44
CA GLN A 60 -10.34 -6.38 -11.03
C GLN A 60 -11.25 -5.19 -11.36
N ASP A 61 -10.67 -4.04 -11.70
CA ASP A 61 -11.40 -2.83 -12.03
C ASP A 61 -11.83 -2.85 -13.51
N PRO A 62 -13.13 -2.98 -13.81
CA PRO A 62 -13.63 -3.03 -15.19
C PRO A 62 -13.55 -1.68 -15.91
N PHE A 63 -13.30 -0.58 -15.19
CA PHE A 63 -13.09 0.75 -15.75
C PHE A 63 -11.62 1.12 -15.86
N TRP A 64 -10.71 0.21 -15.50
CA TRP A 64 -9.28 0.44 -15.59
C TRP A 64 -8.76 0.25 -17.03
N ASP A 65 -8.45 1.36 -17.69
CA ASP A 65 -7.84 1.39 -19.02
C ASP A 65 -6.31 1.51 -18.90
N GLU A 66 -5.58 0.40 -19.12
CA GLU A 66 -4.11 0.37 -19.06
C GLU A 66 -3.44 1.31 -20.08
N THR A 67 -4.15 1.66 -21.15
CA THR A 67 -3.65 2.53 -22.24
C THR A 67 -3.69 4.02 -21.92
N ARG A 68 -4.48 4.46 -20.93
CA ARG A 68 -4.57 5.88 -20.52
C ARG A 68 -3.51 6.33 -19.51
N VAL A 69 -2.71 5.41 -18.99
CA VAL A 69 -1.70 5.74 -17.96
C VAL A 69 -0.63 6.71 -18.49
N ASP A 70 -0.39 6.68 -19.80
CA ASP A 70 0.58 7.54 -20.50
C ASP A 70 -0.03 8.87 -20.97
N GLU A 71 -1.36 9.05 -20.91
CA GLU A 71 -2.05 10.27 -21.36
C GLU A 71 -2.03 11.41 -20.32
N VAL A 72 -1.62 11.12 -19.07
CA VAL A 72 -1.69 12.09 -17.95
C VAL A 72 -0.29 12.52 -17.50
N ASP A 73 0.17 13.63 -18.07
CA ASP A 73 1.43 14.32 -17.76
C ASP A 73 1.38 15.02 -16.39
N GLY A 74 1.45 14.25 -15.30
CA GLY A 74 1.67 14.83 -13.98
C GLY A 74 1.18 13.98 -12.82
N VAL A 75 1.85 14.06 -11.67
CA VAL A 75 1.51 13.33 -10.42
C VAL A 75 0.16 13.78 -9.84
N LEU A 76 -0.23 15.03 -10.10
CA LEU A 76 -1.49 15.61 -9.67
C LEU A 76 -2.58 15.36 -10.73
N PRO A 77 -3.82 15.03 -10.34
CA PRO A 77 -4.96 15.06 -11.25
C PRO A 77 -5.06 16.43 -11.90
N ASP A 78 -5.14 16.48 -13.23
CA ASP A 78 -5.32 17.74 -13.95
C ASP A 78 -6.76 18.23 -13.73
N PRO A 79 -6.97 19.33 -12.97
CA PRO A 79 -8.30 19.84 -12.67
C PRO A 79 -9.01 20.43 -13.90
N THR A 80 -8.29 20.59 -15.02
CA THR A 80 -8.83 21.12 -16.28
C THR A 80 -9.17 20.02 -17.30
N HIS A 81 -8.84 18.76 -17.00
CA HIS A 81 -9.18 17.64 -17.85
C HIS A 81 -10.69 17.38 -17.82
N ARG A 82 -11.30 17.15 -18.99
CA ARG A 82 -12.75 16.96 -19.11
C ARG A 82 -13.12 15.58 -18.58
N GLU A 83 -13.83 15.53 -17.45
CA GLU A 83 -14.53 14.32 -17.01
C GLU A 83 -15.64 14.02 -18.02
N VAL A 84 -15.46 12.98 -18.83
CA VAL A 84 -16.46 12.47 -19.79
C VAL A 84 -17.24 11.32 -19.20
#